data_AF-A0A0F9VUP5-F1
#
_entry.id   AF-A0A0F9VUP5-F1
#
_cell.length_a   1.000
_cell.length_b   1.000
_cell.length_c   1.000
_cell.angle_alpha   90.00
_cell.angle_beta   90.00
_cell.angle_gamma   90.00
#
_symmetry.space_group_name_H-M   'P 1'
#
loop_
_entity.id
_entity.type
_entity.pdbx_description
1 polymer ?
#
loop_
_entity_poly.entity_id
_entity_poly.type
_entity_poly.pdbx_seq_one_letter_code
_entity_poly.pdbx_strand_id
1 'polypeptide(L)'
;MFVTYRNTEKADMAPINQKLQAWPMVELALPKAVCLVSFQALGHGDAEPITRTLMVTDPYEFRELLSGQSRDLFVQDVNLLTPKELNGSESWKVEQLIEASSITWYENEVKHYGFSYQVDDDKCYQDVPQEYVESAQYVETIYSELRDIDPDLVG
;
A
#
# COMPACT_ATOMS: atom_id res chain seq x y z
N MET A 1 -2.91 -9.70 5.75
CA MET A 1 -4.10 -10.40 6.25
C MET A 1 -4.47 -9.71 7.55
N PHE A 2 -5.74 -9.34 7.72
CA PHE A 2 -6.21 -8.87 9.02
C PHE A 2 -6.52 -10.07 9.89
N VAL A 3 -5.97 -10.09 11.10
CA VAL A 3 -6.25 -11.11 12.10
C VAL A 3 -7.21 -10.51 13.13
N THR A 4 -8.35 -11.16 13.28
CA THR A 4 -9.37 -10.83 14.27
C THR A 4 -9.24 -11.77 15.45
N TYR A 5 -9.32 -11.23 16.66
CA TYR A 5 -9.26 -12.03 17.87
C TYR A 5 -10.66 -12.26 18.42
N ARG A 6 -11.09 -13.52 18.56
CA ARG A 6 -12.48 -13.86 18.99
C ARG A 6 -12.87 -13.19 20.31
N ASN A 7 -11.95 -13.07 21.26
CA ASN A 7 -12.21 -12.40 22.56
C ASN A 7 -12.40 -10.87 22.44
N THR A 8 -12.10 -10.27 21.29
CA THR A 8 -12.34 -8.86 21.01
C THR A 8 -13.62 -8.63 20.20
N GLU A 9 -14.31 -9.70 19.77
CA GLU A 9 -15.58 -9.57 19.04
C GLU A 9 -16.64 -8.88 19.90
N LYS A 10 -17.27 -7.85 19.34
CA LYS A 10 -18.38 -7.13 19.97
C LYS A 10 -19.70 -7.84 19.72
N ALA A 11 -20.16 -8.58 20.73
CA ALA A 11 -21.43 -9.29 20.70
C ALA A 11 -22.66 -8.36 20.77
N ASP A 12 -22.49 -7.10 21.21
CA ASP A 12 -23.54 -6.11 21.40
C ASP A 12 -23.95 -5.35 20.12
N MET A 13 -23.35 -5.68 18.97
CA MET A 13 -23.70 -5.09 17.66
C MET A 13 -24.89 -5.78 16.99
N ALA A 14 -25.35 -6.92 17.52
CA ALA A 14 -26.50 -7.68 17.03
C ALA A 14 -27.83 -6.90 16.89
N PRO A 15 -28.14 -5.88 17.71
CA PRO A 15 -29.36 -5.06 17.54
C PRO A 15 -29.37 -4.23 16.26
N ILE A 16 -28.20 -3.91 15.70
CA ILE A 16 -28.08 -3.17 14.42
C ILE A 16 -28.33 -4.14 13.26
N ASN A 17 -27.72 -5.34 13.33
CA ASN A 17 -27.92 -6.41 12.38
C ASN A 17 -27.45 -7.74 12.99
N GLN A 18 -28.31 -8.75 13.04
CA GLN A 18 -28.02 -10.06 13.65
C GLN A 18 -26.95 -10.88 12.91
N LYS A 19 -26.58 -10.49 11.68
CA LYS A 19 -25.50 -11.11 10.91
C LYS A 19 -24.19 -10.32 10.98
N LEU A 20 -24.18 -9.19 11.68
CA LEU A 20 -23.00 -8.34 11.80
C LEU A 20 -22.07 -8.90 12.87
N GLN A 21 -20.87 -9.28 12.46
CA GLN A 21 -19.75 -9.50 13.37
C GLN A 21 -18.85 -8.27 13.33
N ALA A 22 -18.47 -7.78 14.50
CA ALA A 22 -17.68 -6.56 14.62
C ALA A 22 -16.47 -6.82 15.52
N TRP A 23 -15.30 -6.46 15.02
CA TRP A 23 -14.07 -6.42 15.80
C TRP A 23 -13.62 -4.96 15.93
N PRO A 24 -13.54 -4.41 17.15
CA PRO A 24 -13.08 -3.04 17.37
C PRO A 24 -11.57 -2.89 17.14
N MET A 25 -10.85 -4.02 17.08
CA MET A 25 -9.41 -4.09 16.88
C MET A 25 -9.10 -5.24 15.93
N VAL A 26 -8.25 -4.98 14.95
CA VAL A 26 -7.72 -5.99 14.04
C VAL A 26 -6.21 -5.82 13.97
N GLU A 27 -5.48 -6.94 13.89
CA GLU A 27 -4.04 -6.91 13.67
C GLU A 27 -3.75 -7.01 12.18
N LEU A 28 -2.83 -6.18 11.68
CA LEU A 28 -2.26 -6.35 10.36
C LEU A 28 -1.06 -7.30 10.44
N ALA A 29 -1.28 -8.57 10.08
CA ALA A 29 -0.22 -9.57 10.00
C ALA A 29 0.18 -9.78 8.54
N LEU A 30 1.18 -9.02 8.08
CA LEU A 30 1.75 -9.13 6.73
C LEU A 30 3.28 -9.02 6.79
N PRO A 31 4.03 -10.02 6.28
CA PRO A 31 5.48 -9.96 6.19
C PRO A 31 5.94 -9.28 4.89
N LYS A 32 5.21 -8.25 4.42
CA LYS A 32 5.54 -7.52 3.19
C LYS A 32 5.14 -6.05 3.28
N ALA A 33 5.70 -5.22 2.41
CA ALA A 33 5.33 -3.82 2.34
C ALA A 33 3.88 -3.64 1.85
N VAL A 34 3.26 -2.53 2.24
CA VAL A 34 1.91 -2.13 1.83
C VAL A 34 1.93 -0.67 1.40
N CYS A 35 1.47 -0.37 0.19
CA CYS A 35 1.27 1.01 -0.25
C CYS A 35 -0.01 1.56 0.40
N LEU A 36 0.10 2.69 1.07
CA LEU A 36 -1.01 3.49 1.57
C LEU A 36 -1.25 4.62 0.57
N VAL A 37 -2.27 4.47 -0.26
CA VAL A 37 -2.59 5.44 -1.32
C VAL A 37 -3.67 6.38 -0.79
N SER A 38 -3.31 7.62 -0.50
CA SER A 38 -4.25 8.67 -0.09
C SER A 38 -4.77 9.39 -1.33
N PHE A 39 -6.07 9.53 -1.45
CA PHE A 39 -6.71 10.19 -2.58
C PHE A 39 -7.90 10.99 -2.11
N GLN A 40 -8.14 12.12 -2.77
CA GLN A 40 -9.32 12.92 -2.56
C GLN A 40 -10.34 12.57 -3.63
N ALA A 41 -11.58 12.33 -3.23
CA ALA A 41 -12.65 12.00 -4.16
C ALA A 41 -13.98 12.65 -3.77
N LEU A 42 -14.64 13.28 -4.74
CA LEU A 42 -16.03 13.72 -4.61
C LEU A 42 -16.96 12.53 -4.85
N GLY A 43 -17.49 11.95 -3.78
CA GLY A 43 -18.45 10.86 -3.88
C GLY A 43 -19.80 11.35 -4.43
N HIS A 44 -20.59 10.43 -4.96
CA HIS A 44 -21.94 10.76 -5.41
C HIS A 44 -22.80 11.20 -4.21
N GLY A 45 -23.16 12.48 -4.16
CA GLY A 45 -23.92 13.08 -3.07
C GLY A 45 -23.07 13.75 -1.98
N ASP A 46 -21.74 13.71 -2.09
CA ASP A 46 -20.85 14.45 -1.21
C ASP A 46 -20.88 15.95 -1.60
N ALA A 47 -21.00 16.84 -0.61
CA ALA A 47 -20.96 18.28 -0.84
C ALA A 47 -19.54 18.82 -1.00
N GLU A 48 -18.56 18.09 -0.45
CA GLU A 48 -17.14 18.42 -0.48
C GLU A 48 -16.31 17.15 -0.70
N PRO A 49 -15.14 17.24 -1.32
CA PRO A 49 -14.30 16.07 -1.54
C PRO A 49 -13.72 15.51 -0.22
N ILE A 50 -13.77 14.19 -0.06
CA ILE A 50 -13.30 13.51 1.16
C ILE A 50 -11.97 12.81 0.87
N THR A 51 -10.97 13.00 1.73
CA THR A 51 -9.73 12.22 1.72
C THR A 51 -10.00 10.81 2.21
N ARG A 52 -9.59 9.83 1.39
CA ARG A 52 -9.69 8.40 1.67
C ARG A 52 -8.32 7.77 1.47
N THR A 53 -8.04 6.69 2.19
CA THR A 53 -6.78 5.95 2.06
C THR A 53 -7.05 4.49 1.74
N LEU A 54 -6.38 3.96 0.72
CA LEU A 54 -6.41 2.55 0.34
C LEU A 54 -5.13 1.86 0.77
N MET A 55 -5.27 0.65 1.31
CA MET A 55 -4.14 -0.25 1.56
C MET A 55 -3.98 -1.19 0.37
N VAL A 56 -2.90 -1.03 -0.38
CA VAL A 56 -2.64 -1.75 -1.61
C VAL A 56 -1.38 -2.59 -1.47
N THR A 57 -1.52 -3.90 -1.62
CA THR A 57 -0.43 -4.85 -1.37
C THR A 57 0.25 -5.36 -2.64
N ASP A 58 -0.30 -5.02 -3.78
CA ASP A 58 0.27 -5.26 -5.10
C ASP A 58 0.20 -3.92 -5.85
N PRO A 59 1.34 -3.25 -6.11
CA PRO A 59 1.34 -1.95 -6.75
C PRO A 59 0.67 -1.88 -8.13
N TYR A 60 0.52 -3.01 -8.83
CA TYR A 60 -0.23 -3.02 -10.09
C TYR A 60 -1.71 -2.68 -9.91
N GLU A 61 -2.30 -3.02 -8.76
CA GLU A 61 -3.74 -2.89 -8.50
C GLU A 61 -4.20 -1.42 -8.43
N PHE A 62 -3.30 -0.47 -8.18
CA PHE A 62 -3.65 0.95 -8.13
C PHE A 62 -3.25 1.73 -9.37
N ARG A 63 -2.76 1.07 -10.43
CA ARG A 63 -2.39 1.72 -11.69
C ARG A 63 -3.57 2.44 -12.36
N GLU A 64 -4.76 1.86 -12.30
CA GLU A 64 -5.99 2.49 -12.82
C GLU A 64 -6.39 3.74 -12.02
N LEU A 65 -6.08 3.76 -10.72
CA LEU A 65 -6.31 4.95 -9.89
C LEU A 65 -5.34 6.08 -10.29
N LEU A 66 -4.09 5.75 -10.60
CA LEU A 66 -3.10 6.72 -11.08
C LEU A 66 -3.45 7.29 -12.47
N SER A 67 -3.99 6.45 -13.36
CA SER A 67 -4.36 6.86 -14.73
C SER A 67 -5.69 7.62 -14.78
N GLY A 68 -6.58 7.38 -13.83
CA GLY A 68 -7.92 7.97 -13.73
C GLY A 68 -8.00 9.32 -13.01
N GLN A 69 -6.87 9.99 -12.79
CA GLN A 69 -6.83 11.24 -12.01
C GLN A 69 -7.54 12.40 -12.72
N SER A 70 -8.24 13.20 -11.93
CA SER A 70 -9.04 14.35 -12.34
C SER A 70 -9.21 15.33 -11.17
N ARG A 71 -9.84 16.48 -11.40
CA ARG A 71 -10.14 17.45 -10.32
C ARG A 71 -11.02 16.89 -9.21
N ASP A 72 -11.89 15.93 -9.53
CA ASP A 72 -12.84 15.36 -8.58
C ASP A 72 -12.34 14.04 -7.96
N LEU A 73 -11.22 13.50 -8.46
CA LEU A 73 -10.59 12.27 -8.00
C LEU A 73 -9.08 12.34 -8.29
N PHE A 74 -8.26 12.57 -7.29
CA PHE A 74 -6.80 12.60 -7.49
C PHE A 74 -6.06 12.00 -6.30
N VAL A 75 -4.88 11.44 -6.58
CA VAL A 75 -3.99 10.90 -5.55
C VAL A 75 -3.23 12.07 -4.93
N GLN A 76 -3.27 12.16 -3.60
CA GLN A 76 -2.59 13.21 -2.85
C GLN A 76 -1.16 12.79 -2.49
N ASP A 77 -1.03 11.57 -1.99
CA ASP A 77 0.24 10.97 -1.61
C ASP A 77 0.16 9.46 -1.69
N VAL A 78 1.33 8.84 -1.81
CA VAL A 78 1.51 7.41 -1.59
C VAL A 78 2.57 7.23 -0.53
N ASN A 79 2.20 6.58 0.56
CA ASN A 79 3.11 6.19 1.62
C ASN A 79 3.38 4.68 1.57
N LEU A 80 4.51 4.23 2.08
CA LEU A 80 4.86 2.83 2.24
C LEU A 80 4.82 2.45 3.71
N LEU A 81 3.97 1.50 4.04
CA LEU A 81 3.90 0.86 5.34
C LEU A 81 4.79 -0.40 5.33
N THR A 82 5.89 -0.39 6.08
CA THR A 82 6.87 -1.48 6.12
C THR A 82 6.88 -2.20 7.48
N PRO A 83 6.88 -3.54 7.50
CA PRO A 83 7.01 -4.30 8.73
C PRO A 83 8.46 -4.26 9.26
N LYS A 84 8.62 -4.58 10.55
CA LYS A 84 9.91 -4.56 11.23
C LYS A 84 10.96 -5.47 10.57
N GLU A 85 10.52 -6.60 10.03
CA GLU A 85 11.36 -7.58 9.35
C GLU A 85 11.97 -7.01 8.05
N LEU A 86 11.29 -6.05 7.42
CA LEU A 86 11.74 -5.43 6.16
C LEU A 86 12.55 -4.16 6.42
N ASN A 87 12.13 -3.35 7.38
CA ASN A 87 12.77 -2.07 7.66
C ASN A 87 13.91 -2.13 8.70
N GLY A 88 14.16 -3.30 9.27
CA GLY A 88 15.24 -3.55 10.23
C GLY A 88 15.10 -2.80 11.56
N SER A 89 13.89 -2.36 11.90
CA SER A 89 13.60 -1.63 13.15
C SER A 89 12.76 -2.47 14.12
N GLU A 90 12.29 -1.87 15.23
CA GLU A 90 11.48 -2.57 16.23
C GLU A 90 9.96 -2.46 15.97
N SER A 91 9.55 -1.67 14.99
CA SER A 91 8.13 -1.38 14.72
C SER A 91 7.82 -1.28 13.23
N TRP A 92 6.53 -1.25 12.92
CA TRP A 92 6.08 -0.79 11.62
C TRP A 92 6.50 0.67 11.41
N LYS A 93 6.82 1.01 10.16
CA LYS A 93 7.10 2.39 9.75
C LYS A 93 6.22 2.78 8.58
N VAL A 94 5.86 4.05 8.55
CA VAL A 94 5.22 4.70 7.41
C VAL A 94 6.21 5.73 6.88
N GLU A 95 6.62 5.57 5.64
CA GLU A 95 7.58 6.45 4.96
C GLU A 95 6.98 6.88 3.62
N GLN A 96 7.28 8.10 3.14
CA GLN A 96 6.79 8.55 1.83
C GLN A 96 7.38 7.66 0.73
N LEU A 97 6.53 7.19 -0.18
CA LEU A 97 6.96 6.40 -1.32
C LEU A 97 7.36 7.33 -2.47
N ILE A 98 8.59 7.19 -2.93
CA ILE A 98 9.14 7.95 -4.06
C ILE A 98 8.94 7.18 -5.36
N GLU A 99 9.22 5.87 -5.34
CA GLU A 99 9.08 5.02 -6.51
C GLU A 99 8.68 3.60 -6.11
N ALA A 100 7.79 2.97 -6.88
CA ALA A 100 7.58 1.53 -6.86
C ALA A 100 7.82 0.95 -8.24
N SER A 101 8.62 -0.11 -8.30
CA SER A 101 9.05 -0.76 -9.53
C SER A 101 8.85 -2.27 -9.44
N SER A 102 8.44 -2.91 -10.53
CA SER A 102 8.45 -4.36 -10.61
C SER A 102 9.84 -4.88 -10.91
N ILE A 103 10.18 -5.98 -10.27
CA ILE A 103 11.47 -6.66 -10.39
C ILE A 103 11.26 -8.15 -10.57
N THR A 104 12.26 -8.82 -11.13
CA THR A 104 12.27 -10.27 -11.34
C THR A 104 13.57 -10.90 -10.87
N TRP A 105 13.52 -12.13 -10.38
CA TRP A 105 14.72 -12.91 -10.04
C TRP A 105 14.54 -14.37 -10.47
N TYR A 106 15.62 -15.14 -10.41
CA TYR A 106 15.61 -16.57 -10.74
C TYR A 106 16.00 -17.42 -9.53
N GLU A 107 15.16 -18.39 -9.20
CA GLU A 107 15.43 -19.42 -8.21
C GLU A 107 15.38 -20.78 -8.93
N ASN A 108 16.51 -21.50 -8.98
CA ASN A 108 16.59 -22.82 -9.65
C ASN A 108 16.00 -22.81 -11.07
N GLU A 109 16.38 -21.82 -11.89
CA GLU A 109 15.87 -21.58 -13.26
C GLU A 109 14.39 -21.17 -13.38
N VAL A 110 13.67 -21.04 -12.26
CA VAL A 110 12.30 -20.52 -12.22
C VAL A 110 12.33 -19.01 -12.09
N LYS A 111 11.60 -18.29 -12.96
CA LYS A 111 11.47 -16.84 -12.89
C LYS A 111 10.38 -16.43 -11.89
N HIS A 112 10.73 -15.56 -10.96
CA HIS A 112 9.82 -14.98 -9.97
C HIS A 112 9.66 -13.47 -10.18
N TYR A 113 8.61 -12.90 -9.58
CA TYR A 113 8.24 -11.50 -9.67
C TYR A 113 8.04 -10.92 -8.27
N GLY A 114 8.41 -9.66 -8.10
CA GLY A 114 8.22 -8.91 -6.86
C GLY A 114 8.34 -7.42 -7.11
N PHE A 115 8.54 -6.67 -6.04
CA PHE A 115 8.57 -5.22 -6.08
C PHE A 115 9.77 -4.66 -5.35
N SER A 116 10.26 -3.53 -5.87
CA SER A 116 11.22 -2.64 -5.23
C SER A 116 10.53 -1.34 -4.90
N TYR A 117 10.79 -0.80 -3.71
CA TYR A 117 10.21 0.44 -3.22
C TYR A 117 11.31 1.38 -2.79
N GLN A 118 11.42 2.53 -3.44
CA GLN A 118 12.28 3.62 -2.99
C GLN A 118 11.47 4.58 -2.14
N VAL A 119 11.97 4.88 -0.95
CA VAL A 119 11.40 5.87 -0.03
C VAL A 119 12.40 7.00 0.21
N ASP A 120 11.99 8.02 0.96
CA ASP A 120 12.88 9.10 1.39
C ASP A 120 14.18 8.61 2.08
N ASP A 121 15.21 9.45 2.02
CA ASP A 121 16.59 9.17 2.48
C ASP A 121 17.31 8.04 1.71
N ASP A 122 17.01 7.87 0.42
CA ASP A 122 17.63 6.87 -0.47
C ASP A 122 17.49 5.41 0.02
N LYS A 123 16.51 5.11 0.89
CA LYS A 123 16.26 3.74 1.33
C LYS A 123 15.47 2.99 0.26
N CYS A 124 15.85 1.73 0.06
CA CYS A 124 15.20 0.84 -0.87
C CYS A 124 14.81 -0.46 -0.17
N TYR A 125 13.54 -0.84 -0.28
CA TYR A 125 12.99 -2.09 0.23
C TYR A 125 12.60 -2.99 -0.93
N GLN A 126 12.79 -4.30 -0.79
CA GLN A 126 12.41 -5.26 -1.82
C GLN A 126 11.64 -6.42 -1.20
N ASP A 127 10.56 -6.83 -1.87
CA ASP A 127 9.82 -8.05 -1.53
C ASP A 127 10.52 -9.28 -2.15
N VAL A 128 11.85 -9.36 -2.03
CA VAL A 128 12.70 -10.43 -2.60
C VAL A 128 13.42 -11.13 -1.46
N PRO A 129 13.52 -12.48 -1.48
CA PRO A 129 14.34 -13.18 -0.50
C PRO A 129 15.78 -12.65 -0.52
N GLN A 130 16.38 -12.52 0.66
CA GLN A 130 17.66 -11.81 0.83
C GLN A 130 18.78 -12.34 -0.07
N GLU A 131 18.80 -13.65 -0.32
CA GLU A 131 19.75 -14.35 -1.19
C GLU A 131 19.61 -13.99 -2.68
N TYR A 132 18.47 -13.44 -3.10
CA TYR A 132 18.20 -13.09 -4.50
C TYR A 132 18.20 -11.58 -4.77
N VAL A 133 18.28 -10.73 -3.75
CA VAL A 133 18.27 -9.26 -3.86
C VAL A 133 19.29 -8.76 -4.88
N GLU A 134 20.53 -9.26 -4.82
CA GLU A 134 21.60 -8.84 -5.77
C GLU A 134 21.35 -9.31 -7.21
N SER A 135 20.58 -10.38 -7.39
CA SER A 135 20.22 -10.93 -8.70
C SER A 135 18.93 -10.36 -9.28
N ALA A 136 18.19 -9.58 -8.48
CA ALA A 136 16.92 -9.01 -8.89
C ALA A 136 17.14 -7.99 -10.01
N GLN A 137 16.33 -8.11 -11.07
CA GLN A 137 16.39 -7.29 -12.27
C GLN A 137 15.14 -6.43 -12.36
N TYR A 138 15.36 -5.13 -12.55
CA TYR A 138 14.31 -4.17 -12.87
C TYR A 138 13.55 -4.57 -14.14
N VAL A 139 12.23 -4.41 -14.11
CA VAL A 139 11.34 -4.62 -15.25
C VAL A 139 10.71 -3.29 -15.67
N GLU A 140 9.95 -2.64 -14.79
CA GLU A 140 9.32 -1.35 -15.06
C GLU A 140 9.00 -0.55 -13.78
N THR A 141 8.95 0.77 -13.89
CA THR A 141 8.43 1.68 -12.87
C THR A 141 6.91 1.72 -12.91
N ILE A 142 6.28 1.25 -11.84
CA ILE A 142 4.84 1.21 -11.66
C ILE A 142 4.33 2.58 -11.19
N TYR A 143 4.98 3.15 -10.18
CA TYR A 143 4.65 4.45 -9.60
C TYR A 143 5.92 5.28 -9.43
N SER A 144 5.84 6.57 -9.72
CA SER A 144 6.86 7.56 -9.41
C SER A 144 6.17 8.84 -8.96
N GLU A 145 6.53 9.36 -7.78
CA GLU A 145 5.95 10.58 -7.22
C GLU A 145 6.02 11.76 -8.20
N LEU A 146 7.18 11.94 -8.85
CA LEU A 146 7.41 13.02 -9.82
C LEU A 146 6.51 12.95 -11.06
N ARG A 147 6.04 11.75 -11.41
CA ARG A 147 5.22 11.50 -12.61
C ARG A 147 3.74 11.48 -12.26
N ASP A 148 3.39 10.88 -11.14
CA ASP A 148 2.03 10.44 -10.84
C ASP A 148 1.33 11.31 -9.79
N ILE A 149 2.04 12.16 -9.06
CA ILE A 149 1.44 13.15 -8.16
C ILE A 149 1.44 14.50 -8.87
N ASP A 150 0.25 15.04 -9.14
CA ASP A 150 0.09 16.35 -9.76
C ASP A 150 0.11 17.45 -8.68
N PRO A 151 1.17 18.27 -8.58
CA PRO A 151 1.27 19.30 -7.56
C PRO A 151 0.18 20.38 -7.69
N ASP A 152 -0.41 20.57 -8.87
CA ASP A 152 -1.48 21.54 -9.08
C ASP A 152 -2.84 21.06 -8.55
N LEU A 153 -3.00 19.75 -8.31
CA LEU A 153 -4.20 19.17 -7.72
C LEU A 153 -4.11 19.05 -6.19
N VAL A 154 -2.90 18.98 -5.63
CA VAL A 154 -2.66 18.80 -4.18
C VAL A 154 -2.77 20.12 -3.38
N GLY A 155 -2.82 21.28 -4.07
CA GLY A 155 -2.79 22.64 -3.50
C GLY A 155 -4.12 23.24 -3.06
#